data_AF-A0A941KHW8-F1
#
_entry.id   AF-A0A941KHW8-F1
#
_cell.length_a   1.000
_cell.length_b   1.000
_cell.length_c   1.000
_cell.angle_alpha   90.00
_cell.angle_beta   90.00
_cell.angle_gamma   90.00
#
_symmetry.space_group_name_H-M   'P 1'
#
loop_
_entity.id
_entity.type
_entity.pdbx_description
1 polymer ?
#
loop_
_entity_poly.entity_id
_entity_poly.type
_entity_poly.pdbx_seq_one_letter_code
_entity_poly.pdbx_strand_id
1 'polypeptide(L)'
;MIGLVRTVVGWITGGALDRVLNTVDRKIAAESDRERIKADVVMEYYRSRAGWMQAGGFWLLAAFGGVVLFHFGAVAIYSVFWCADCAWPQPWTIAALPAPMDEWEGWIVLACIGGAGAFAWKR
;
A
#
# COMPACT_ATOMS: atom_id res chain seq x y z
N MET A 1 25.48 -35.28 -54.72
CA MET A 1 25.19 -33.89 -54.34
C MET A 1 24.20 -33.74 -53.18
N ILE A 2 23.21 -34.64 -53.00
CA ILE A 2 22.20 -34.53 -51.91
C ILE A 2 22.79 -34.67 -50.50
N GLY A 3 23.83 -35.49 -50.31
CA GLY A 3 24.49 -35.66 -49.00
C GLY A 3 25.18 -34.39 -48.50
N LEU A 4 25.91 -33.69 -49.39
CA LEU A 4 26.66 -32.48 -49.05
C LEU A 4 25.76 -31.33 -48.59
N VAL A 5 24.62 -31.13 -49.26
CA VAL A 5 23.63 -30.11 -48.89
C VAL A 5 23.04 -30.39 -47.51
N ARG A 6 22.75 -31.66 -47.20
CA ARG A 6 22.20 -32.05 -45.90
C ARG A 6 23.21 -31.87 -44.76
N THR A 7 24.49 -32.10 -45.02
CA THR A 7 25.57 -31.87 -44.03
C THR A 7 25.84 -30.39 -43.81
N VAL A 8 25.85 -29.58 -44.88
CA VAL A 8 26.04 -28.12 -44.77
C VAL A 8 24.85 -27.45 -44.10
N VAL A 9 23.62 -27.83 -44.45
CA VAL A 9 22.41 -27.34 -43.77
C VAL A 9 22.39 -27.80 -42.32
N GLY A 10 22.70 -29.07 -42.03
CA GLY A 10 22.78 -29.58 -40.65
C GLY A 10 23.88 -28.92 -39.81
N TRP A 11 24.99 -28.50 -40.41
CA TRP A 11 26.07 -27.80 -39.71
C TRP A 11 25.72 -26.34 -39.41
N ILE A 12 25.07 -25.64 -40.35
CA ILE A 12 24.62 -24.25 -40.17
C ILE A 12 23.43 -24.20 -39.20
N THR A 13 22.45 -25.11 -39.34
CA THR A 13 21.32 -25.18 -38.41
C THR A 13 21.74 -25.69 -37.05
N GLY A 14 22.66 -26.64 -36.92
CA GLY A 14 23.15 -27.09 -35.61
C GLY A 14 23.84 -25.98 -34.81
N GLY A 15 24.80 -25.25 -35.41
CA GLY A 15 25.58 -24.26 -34.66
C GLY A 15 24.92 -22.88 -34.49
N ALA A 16 24.22 -22.39 -35.52
CA ALA A 16 23.63 -21.06 -35.48
C ALA A 16 22.26 -21.05 -34.77
N LEU A 17 21.43 -22.09 -34.97
CA LEU A 17 20.13 -22.20 -34.30
C LEU A 17 20.32 -22.41 -32.79
N ASP A 18 21.26 -23.27 -32.38
CA ASP A 18 21.58 -23.47 -30.96
C ASP A 18 22.01 -22.17 -30.29
N ARG A 19 22.76 -21.31 -30.99
CA ARG A 19 23.21 -20.03 -30.44
C ARG A 19 22.05 -19.04 -30.30
N VAL A 20 21.10 -19.05 -31.24
CA VAL A 20 19.87 -18.24 -31.16
C VAL A 20 18.96 -18.75 -30.03
N LEU A 21 18.72 -20.06 -29.96
CA LEU A 21 17.91 -20.67 -28.89
C LEU A 21 18.52 -20.42 -27.51
N ASN A 22 19.83 -20.60 -27.34
CA ASN A 22 20.52 -20.27 -26.08
C ASN A 22 20.41 -18.78 -25.71
N THR A 23 20.36 -17.89 -26.70
CA THR A 23 20.18 -16.45 -26.45
C THR A 23 18.76 -16.15 -26.01
N VAL A 24 17.76 -16.81 -26.62
CA VAL A 24 16.35 -16.72 -26.22
C VAL A 24 16.17 -17.28 -24.82
N ASP A 25 16.72 -18.46 -24.51
CA ASP A 25 16.64 -19.07 -23.18
C ASP A 25 17.30 -18.18 -22.12
N ARG A 26 18.47 -17.60 -22.39
CA ARG A 26 19.11 -16.63 -21.49
C ARG A 26 18.26 -15.38 -21.29
N LYS A 27 17.59 -14.89 -22.33
CA LYS A 27 16.69 -13.74 -22.22
C LYS A 27 15.48 -14.06 -21.35
N ILE A 28 14.86 -15.23 -21.55
CA ILE A 28 13.73 -15.71 -20.75
C ILE A 28 14.15 -15.87 -19.29
N ALA A 29 15.32 -16.47 -19.03
CA ALA A 29 15.85 -16.60 -17.68
C ALA A 29 16.09 -15.23 -17.02
N ALA A 30 16.68 -14.27 -17.75
CA ALA A 30 16.90 -12.91 -17.25
C ALA A 30 15.59 -12.15 -16.98
N GLU A 31 14.56 -12.33 -17.82
CA GLU A 31 13.23 -11.75 -17.57
C GLU A 31 12.56 -12.38 -16.34
N SER A 32 12.62 -13.70 -16.21
CA SER A 32 12.10 -14.42 -15.04
C SER A 32 12.79 -13.99 -13.74
N ASP A 33 14.12 -13.87 -13.75
CA ASP A 33 14.88 -13.38 -12.59
C ASP A 33 14.52 -11.93 -12.26
N ARG A 34 14.31 -11.08 -13.26
CA ARG A 34 13.89 -9.71 -13.04
C ARG A 34 12.51 -9.64 -12.39
N GLU A 35 11.54 -10.44 -12.85
CA GLU A 35 10.21 -10.49 -12.25
C GLU A 35 10.27 -11.07 -10.83
N ARG A 36 11.12 -12.06 -10.57
CA ARG A 36 11.35 -12.59 -9.23
C ARG A 36 11.91 -11.53 -8.29
N ILE A 37 12.94 -10.79 -8.69
CA ILE A 37 13.54 -9.72 -7.88
C ILE A 37 12.50 -8.62 -7.59
N LYS A 38 11.69 -8.23 -8.58
CA LYS A 38 10.60 -7.27 -8.36
C LYS A 38 9.61 -7.79 -7.32
N ALA A 39 9.19 -9.05 -7.44
CA ALA A 39 8.28 -9.67 -6.48
C ALA A 39 8.88 -9.72 -5.07
N ASP A 40 10.16 -10.05 -4.94
CA ASP A 40 10.88 -10.10 -3.66
C ASP A 40 10.96 -8.71 -3.01
N VAL A 41 11.28 -7.66 -3.77
CA VAL A 41 11.29 -6.27 -3.26
C VAL A 41 9.90 -5.85 -2.78
N VAL A 42 8.87 -6.19 -3.55
CA VAL A 42 7.47 -5.88 -3.17
C VAL A 42 7.07 -6.64 -1.90
N MET A 43 7.40 -7.93 -1.81
CA MET A 43 7.15 -8.74 -0.61
C MET A 43 7.86 -8.16 0.61
N GLU A 44 9.12 -7.77 0.48
CA GLU A 44 9.89 -7.21 1.58
C GLU A 44 9.32 -5.85 2.04
N TYR A 45 8.90 -5.01 1.10
CA TYR A 45 8.19 -3.78 1.42
C TYR A 45 6.92 -4.04 2.23
N TYR A 46 6.07 -5.01 1.84
CA TYR A 46 4.88 -5.36 2.60
C TYR A 46 5.19 -6.02 3.95
N ARG A 47 6.24 -6.85 4.03
CA ARG A 47 6.70 -7.46 5.29
C ARG A 47 7.14 -6.41 6.29
N SER A 48 7.85 -5.37 5.86
CA SER A 48 8.28 -4.29 6.75
C SER A 48 7.10 -3.56 7.39
N ARG A 49 6.04 -3.27 6.62
CA ARG A 49 4.79 -2.68 7.13
C ARG A 49 4.06 -3.60 8.11
N ALA A 50 3.93 -4.88 7.77
CA ALA A 50 3.30 -5.86 8.66
C ALA A 50 4.11 -6.01 9.97
N GLY A 51 5.43 -6.00 9.87
CA GLY A 51 6.35 -6.03 11.01
C GLY A 51 6.17 -4.84 11.94
N TRP A 52 6.04 -3.62 11.41
CA TRP A 52 5.75 -2.44 12.23
C TRP A 52 4.41 -2.54 12.96
N MET A 53 3.36 -2.99 12.27
CA MET A 53 2.04 -3.19 12.88
C MET A 53 2.07 -4.23 14.01
N GLN A 54 2.79 -5.34 13.80
CA GLN A 54 2.93 -6.42 14.80
C GLN A 54 3.83 -6.05 15.97
N ALA A 55 4.87 -5.25 15.77
CA ALA A 55 5.82 -4.82 16.80
C ALA A 55 5.25 -3.79 17.80
N GLY A 56 3.97 -3.43 17.66
CA GLY A 56 3.28 -2.49 18.54
C GLY A 56 2.80 -1.21 17.86
N GLY A 57 3.12 -1.00 16.57
CA GLY A 57 2.62 0.13 15.79
C GLY A 57 1.10 0.20 15.75
N PHE A 58 0.42 -0.97 15.71
CA PHE A 58 -1.03 -1.03 15.81
C PHE A 58 -1.56 -0.47 17.13
N TRP A 59 -1.00 -0.91 18.27
CA TRP A 59 -1.45 -0.45 19.58
C TRP A 59 -1.15 1.01 19.83
N LEU A 60 -0.01 1.51 19.33
CA LEU A 60 0.31 2.94 19.37
C LEU A 60 -0.72 3.75 18.57
N LEU A 61 -1.03 3.32 17.35
CA LEU A 61 -2.03 3.97 16.51
C LEU A 61 -3.43 3.90 17.14
N ALA A 62 -3.80 2.74 17.72
CA ALA A 62 -5.07 2.54 18.37
C ALA A 62 -5.22 3.40 19.65
N ALA A 63 -4.16 3.56 20.44
CA ALA A 63 -4.18 4.39 21.64
C ALA A 63 -4.40 5.87 21.30
N PHE A 64 -3.68 6.41 20.30
CA PHE A 64 -3.87 7.79 19.86
C PHE A 64 -5.19 7.98 19.09
N GLY A 65 -5.48 7.08 18.15
CA GLY A 65 -6.69 7.14 17.32
C GLY A 65 -7.97 6.92 18.11
N GLY A 66 -7.94 6.09 19.16
CA GLY A 66 -9.09 5.82 20.01
C GLY A 66 -9.55 7.03 20.81
N VAL A 67 -8.61 7.81 21.37
CA VAL A 67 -8.92 9.05 22.11
C VAL A 67 -9.54 10.10 21.18
N VAL A 68 -8.94 10.27 20.00
CA VAL A 68 -9.45 11.17 18.97
C VAL A 68 -10.85 10.75 18.50
N LEU A 69 -11.05 9.47 18.18
CA LEU A 69 -12.34 8.96 17.74
C LEU A 69 -13.42 9.14 18.82
N PHE A 70 -13.06 8.94 20.09
CA PHE A 70 -13.97 9.17 21.21
C PHE A 70 -14.39 10.64 21.31
N HIS A 71 -13.43 11.56 21.26
CA HIS A 71 -13.72 13.00 21.30
C HIS A 71 -14.59 13.42 20.12
N PHE A 72 -14.17 13.13 18.89
CA PHE A 72 -14.89 13.45 17.66
C PHE A 72 -16.33 12.90 17.70
N GLY A 73 -16.48 11.63 18.10
CA GLY A 73 -17.78 10.98 18.24
C GLY A 73 -18.65 11.66 19.28
N ALA A 74 -18.10 12.05 20.42
CA ALA A 74 -18.83 12.76 21.47
C ALA A 74 -19.35 14.11 20.98
N VAL A 75 -18.52 14.90 20.28
CA VAL A 75 -18.93 16.20 19.69
C VAL A 75 -20.00 15.99 18.62
N ALA A 76 -19.84 15.01 17.74
CA ALA A 76 -20.80 14.72 16.68
C ALA A 76 -22.17 14.30 17.25
N ILE A 77 -22.18 13.40 18.24
CA ILE A 77 -23.40 12.95 18.91
C ILE A 77 -24.07 14.11 19.67
N TYR A 78 -23.29 14.92 20.40
CA TYR A 78 -23.79 16.10 21.09
C TYR A 78 -24.45 17.09 20.13
N SER A 79 -23.84 17.32 18.96
CA SER A 79 -24.34 18.25 17.95
C SER A 79 -25.68 17.83 17.33
N VAL A 80 -26.02 16.54 17.36
CA VAL A 80 -27.29 16.02 16.81
C VAL A 80 -28.43 16.11 17.81
N PHE A 81 -28.16 15.87 19.10
CA PHE A 81 -29.21 15.66 20.10
C PHE A 81 -29.27 16.73 21.19
N TRP A 82 -28.14 17.31 21.57
CA TRP A 82 -27.99 18.12 22.78
C TRP A 82 -27.55 19.58 22.54
N CYS A 83 -27.45 20.01 21.27
CA CYS A 83 -27.21 21.40 20.92
C CYS A 83 -28.32 22.36 21.39
N ALA A 84 -28.06 23.67 21.41
CA ALA A 84 -28.98 24.69 21.91
C ALA A 84 -30.38 24.64 21.27
N ASP A 85 -30.45 24.26 19.99
CA ASP A 85 -31.69 24.15 19.21
C ASP A 85 -32.05 22.69 18.86
N CYS A 86 -31.50 21.70 19.59
CA CYS A 86 -31.72 20.28 19.33
C CYS A 86 -32.87 19.69 20.17
N ALA A 87 -33.17 18.39 19.95
CA ALA A 87 -34.25 17.67 20.63
C ALA A 87 -34.19 17.70 22.16
N TRP A 88 -32.98 17.76 22.75
CA TRP A 88 -32.77 17.84 24.20
C TRP A 88 -31.70 18.88 24.55
N PRO A 89 -32.02 20.19 24.56
CA PRO A 89 -31.01 21.22 24.78
C PRO A 89 -30.43 21.14 26.20
N GLN A 90 -29.10 21.28 26.30
CA GLN A 90 -28.37 21.27 27.58
C GLN A 90 -27.71 22.62 27.84
N PRO A 91 -27.59 23.04 29.11
CA PRO A 91 -26.88 24.27 29.47
C PRO A 91 -25.35 24.15 29.36
N TRP A 92 -24.84 22.93 29.19
CA TRP A 92 -23.41 22.62 29.02
C TRP A 92 -23.16 22.14 27.61
N THR A 93 -21.97 22.44 27.08
CA THR A 93 -21.53 22.02 25.74
C THR A 93 -20.25 21.20 25.84
N ILE A 94 -20.06 20.25 24.92
CA ILE A 94 -18.73 19.66 24.72
C ILE A 94 -17.89 20.71 24.00
N ALA A 95 -16.84 21.19 24.66
CA ALA A 95 -15.95 22.19 24.08
C ALA A 95 -15.25 21.61 22.86
N ALA A 96 -15.30 22.33 21.73
CA ALA A 96 -14.48 22.01 20.58
C ALA A 96 -12.99 22.14 20.95
N LEU A 97 -12.14 21.34 20.31
CA LEU A 97 -10.70 21.53 20.44
C LEU A 97 -10.32 22.91 19.89
N PRO A 98 -9.37 23.61 20.55
CA PRO A 98 -8.88 24.87 20.03
C PRO A 98 -8.11 24.63 18.73
N ALA A 99 -8.25 25.55 17.77
CA ALA A 99 -7.41 25.54 16.58
C ALA A 99 -5.91 25.58 16.96
N PRO A 100 -5.04 24.82 16.27
CA PRO A 100 -5.32 24.01 15.08
C PRO A 100 -5.78 22.57 15.37
N MET A 101 -5.94 22.20 16.63
CA MET A 101 -6.05 20.80 17.07
C MET A 101 -7.32 20.11 16.56
N ASP A 102 -8.37 20.88 16.28
CA ASP A 102 -9.58 20.46 15.56
C ASP A 102 -9.30 20.02 14.10
N GLU A 103 -8.41 20.72 13.39
CA GLU A 103 -7.97 20.33 12.04
C GLU A 103 -7.14 19.04 12.09
N TRP A 104 -6.19 18.94 13.03
CA TRP A 104 -5.34 17.76 13.20
C TRP A 104 -6.17 16.51 13.53
N GLU A 105 -7.26 16.66 14.26
CA GLU A 105 -8.17 15.57 14.59
C GLU A 105 -8.73 14.89 13.33
N GLY A 106 -9.20 15.67 12.37
CA GLY A 106 -9.67 15.18 11.08
C GLY A 106 -8.58 14.45 10.29
N TRP A 107 -7.35 14.98 10.29
CA TRP A 107 -6.20 14.33 9.65
C TRP A 107 -5.82 13.00 10.31
N ILE A 108 -5.89 12.92 11.64
CA ILE A 108 -5.62 11.68 12.39
C ILE A 108 -6.68 10.63 12.06
N VAL A 109 -7.97 10.98 12.09
CA VAL A 109 -9.06 10.07 11.71
C VAL A 109 -8.85 9.56 10.29
N LEU A 110 -8.54 10.45 9.35
CA LEU A 110 -8.36 10.12 7.95
C LEU A 110 -7.10 9.27 7.70
N ALA A 111 -6.04 9.46 8.48
CA ALA A 111 -4.86 8.61 8.47
C ALA A 111 -5.15 7.20 9.01
N CYS A 112 -5.93 7.09 10.08
CA CYS A 112 -6.28 5.82 10.72
C CYS A 112 -7.17 4.93 9.83
N ILE A 113 -8.12 5.51 9.09
CA ILE A 113 -8.99 4.76 8.15
C ILE A 113 -8.35 4.49 6.78
N GLY A 114 -7.08 4.87 6.59
CA GLY A 114 -6.33 4.66 5.34
C GLY A 114 -6.61 5.69 4.24
N GLY A 115 -7.44 6.71 4.51
CA GLY A 115 -7.73 7.81 3.57
C GLY A 115 -6.48 8.62 3.20
N ALA A 116 -5.51 8.73 4.10
CA ALA A 116 -4.24 9.40 3.82
C ALA A 116 -3.44 8.70 2.69
N GLY A 117 -3.62 7.39 2.52
CA GLY A 117 -3.04 6.63 1.42
C GLY A 117 -3.58 7.04 0.05
N ALA A 118 -4.84 7.50 -0.03
CA ALA A 118 -5.42 8.00 -1.27
C ALA A 118 -4.79 9.33 -1.72
N PHE A 119 -4.33 10.16 -0.77
CA PHE A 119 -3.58 11.39 -1.06
C PHE A 119 -2.12 11.10 -1.48
N ALA A 120 -1.54 9.99 -1.00
CA ALA A 120 -0.18 9.59 -1.33
C ALA A 120 -0.03 8.91 -2.71
N TRP A 121 -1.09 8.29 -3.25
CA TRP A 121 -1.06 7.60 -4.55
C TRP A 121 -0.82 8.55 -5.75
N LYS A 122 -1.06 9.85 -5.57
CA LYS A 122 -0.96 10.86 -6.64
C LYS A 122 0.41 11.54 -6.79
N ARG A 123 1.44 11.11 -6.04
CA ARG A 123 2.83 11.55 -6.24
C ARG A 123 3.69 10.39 -6.73
#